data_AF-A0A535H3Q3-F1
#
_entry.id   AF-A0A535H3Q3-F1
#
_cell.length_a   1.000
_cell.length_b   1.000
_cell.length_c   1.000
_cell.angle_alpha   90.00
_cell.angle_beta   90.00
_cell.angle_gamma   90.00
#
_symmetry.space_group_name_H-M   'P 1'
#
loop_
_entity.id
_entity.type
_entity.pdbx_description
1 polymer ?
#
loop_
_entity_poly.entity_id
_entity_poly.type
_entity_poly.pdbx_seq_one_letter_code
_entity_poly.pdbx_strand_id
1 'polypeptide(L)'
;MNPSGSVADPVGEAIARATSGLSHGDAAKFEAAVRAGLDQIGRDVPPEGLAEEVKPAEAIPHPERLEWARDFAVRQEVRRLNRSAWNLIQQFKTRGLPSEEVQQKARALLEEVQSFDLGRLKKASLSELRYDLGDAEIECRFILSGGKGPVSLRGGKLIK
;
A
#
# COMPACT_ATOMS: atom_id res chain seq x y z
N MET A 1 11.06 -16.31 39.76
CA MET A 1 10.08 -16.24 38.67
C MET A 1 10.01 -14.78 38.25
N ASN A 2 10.65 -14.41 37.15
CA ASN A 2 10.56 -13.04 36.63
C ASN A 2 9.20 -12.89 35.94
N PRO A 3 8.44 -11.82 36.21
CA PRO A 3 7.21 -11.56 35.48
C PRO A 3 7.59 -11.29 34.03
N SER A 4 6.98 -12.03 33.10
CA SER A 4 7.07 -11.77 31.67
C SER A 4 6.75 -10.30 31.42
N GLY A 5 7.77 -9.52 31.05
CA GLY A 5 7.57 -8.17 30.55
C GLY A 5 6.63 -8.28 29.34
N SER A 6 5.44 -7.71 29.47
CA SER A 6 4.54 -7.50 28.35
C SER A 6 5.35 -6.79 27.28
N VAL A 7 5.63 -7.46 26.17
CA VAL A 7 6.16 -6.79 24.98
C VAL A 7 5.10 -5.75 24.64
N ALA A 8 5.44 -4.47 24.76
CA ALA A 8 4.53 -3.40 24.39
C ALA A 8 4.09 -3.65 22.94
N ASP A 9 2.79 -3.62 22.66
CA ASP A 9 2.24 -3.68 21.29
C ASP A 9 2.04 -2.23 20.83
N PRO A 10 3.05 -1.60 20.20
CA PRO A 10 3.00 -0.15 19.93
C PRO A 10 1.90 0.18 18.93
N VAL A 11 1.59 -0.77 18.04
CA VAL A 11 0.52 -0.66 17.04
C VAL A 11 -0.85 -0.76 17.72
N GLY A 12 -1.05 -1.77 18.57
CA GLY A 12 -2.27 -1.93 19.35
C GLY A 12 -2.55 -0.72 20.23
N GLU A 13 -1.53 -0.17 20.89
CA GLU A 13 -1.65 1.05 21.70
C GLU A 13 -2.01 2.29 20.85
N ALA A 14 -1.40 2.44 19.67
CA ALA A 14 -1.74 3.55 18.77
C ALA A 14 -3.18 3.46 18.26
N ILE A 15 -3.64 2.26 17.89
CA ILE A 15 -5.04 2.01 17.50
C ILE A 15 -5.98 2.28 18.68
N ALA A 16 -5.63 1.86 19.89
CA ALA A 16 -6.44 2.11 21.09
C ALA A 16 -6.60 3.61 21.36
N ARG A 17 -5.53 4.41 21.20
CA ARG A 17 -5.62 5.88 21.30
C ARG A 17 -6.50 6.48 20.21
N ALA A 18 -6.31 6.06 18.96
CA ALA A 18 -7.06 6.58 17.81
C ALA A 18 -8.56 6.21 17.85
N THR A 19 -8.92 5.07 18.45
CA THR A 19 -10.32 4.63 18.60
C THR A 19 -11.01 5.21 19.83
N SER A 20 -10.28 5.89 20.71
CA SER A 20 -10.83 6.50 21.92
C SER A 20 -12.00 7.45 21.59
N GLY A 21 -13.15 7.20 22.20
CA GLY A 21 -14.38 7.99 22.01
C GLY A 21 -15.18 7.65 20.76
N LEU A 22 -14.81 6.62 19.98
CA LEU A 22 -15.68 6.04 18.96
C LEU A 22 -16.70 5.08 19.57
N SER A 23 -17.83 4.88 18.88
CA SER A 23 -18.76 3.81 19.22
C SER A 23 -18.07 2.45 19.07
N HIS A 24 -18.49 1.43 19.83
CA HIS A 24 -17.88 0.09 19.76
C HIS A 24 -17.87 -0.47 18.32
N GLY A 25 -18.95 -0.25 17.56
CA GLY A 25 -19.06 -0.68 16.17
C GLY A 25 -18.13 0.08 15.21
N ASP A 26 -17.87 1.36 15.45
CA ASP A 26 -16.97 2.15 14.60
C ASP A 26 -15.50 1.96 14.98
N ALA A 27 -15.20 1.74 16.26
CA ALA A 27 -13.87 1.35 16.73
C ALA A 27 -13.40 0.05 16.06
N ALA A 28 -14.25 -0.98 16.01
CA ALA A 28 -13.91 -2.25 15.36
C ALA A 28 -13.67 -2.09 13.85
N LYS A 29 -14.51 -1.29 13.17
CA LYS A 29 -14.32 -1.01 11.73
C LYS A 29 -13.07 -0.18 11.46
N PHE A 30 -12.78 0.79 12.33
CA PHE A 30 -11.56 1.59 12.27
C PHE A 30 -10.33 0.69 12.39
N GLU A 31 -10.28 -0.14 13.44
CA GLU A 31 -9.17 -1.06 13.68
C GLU A 31 -8.96 -2.00 12.48
N ALA A 32 -10.03 -2.61 11.97
CA ALA A 32 -9.94 -3.51 10.82
C ALA A 32 -9.37 -2.80 9.58
N ALA A 33 -9.80 -1.57 9.29
CA ALA A 33 -9.30 -0.80 8.16
C ALA A 33 -7.83 -0.38 8.34
N VAL A 34 -7.44 0.08 9.54
CA VAL A 34 -6.05 0.45 9.84
C VAL A 34 -5.14 -0.76 9.70
N ARG A 35 -5.50 -1.90 10.30
CA ARG A 35 -4.72 -3.14 10.20
C ARG A 35 -4.57 -3.59 8.74
N ALA A 36 -5.66 -3.58 7.97
CA ALA A 36 -5.60 -3.90 6.54
C ALA A 36 -4.63 -2.99 5.77
N GLY A 37 -4.54 -1.69 6.14
CA GLY A 37 -3.56 -0.76 5.56
C GLY A 37 -2.13 -1.04 6.02
N LEU A 38 -1.92 -1.32 7.31
CA LEU A 38 -0.61 -1.65 7.86
C LEU A 38 -0.05 -2.95 7.26
N ASP A 39 -0.89 -3.95 6.99
CA ASP A 39 -0.49 -5.21 6.35
C ASP A 39 0.10 -4.99 4.94
N GLN A 40 -0.18 -3.86 4.30
CA GLN A 40 0.40 -3.49 3.00
C GLN A 40 1.78 -2.85 3.14
N ILE A 41 2.12 -2.34 4.33
CA ILE A 41 3.42 -1.76 4.65
C ILE A 41 4.35 -2.95 4.93
N GLY A 42 5.35 -3.13 4.07
CA GLY A 42 6.14 -4.36 4.03
C GLY A 42 6.70 -4.80 5.38
N ARG A 43 6.98 -6.09 5.51
CA ARG A 43 7.37 -6.76 6.78
C ARG A 43 8.65 -6.23 7.43
N ASP A 44 9.42 -5.43 6.71
CA ASP A 44 10.69 -4.87 7.19
C ASP A 44 10.51 -3.59 8.03
N VAL A 45 9.30 -3.05 8.10
CA VAL A 45 9.01 -1.89 8.95
C VAL A 45 8.79 -2.33 10.40
N PRO A 46 9.57 -1.80 11.37
CA PRO A 46 9.41 -2.18 12.76
C PRO A 46 8.05 -1.73 13.32
N PRO A 47 7.52 -2.40 14.37
CA PRO A 47 6.22 -2.07 14.96
C PRO A 47 6.06 -0.60 15.37
N GLU A 48 7.13 0.04 15.83
CA GLU A 48 7.15 1.46 16.18
C GLU A 48 6.90 2.34 14.95
N GLY A 49 7.53 2.00 13.81
CA GLY A 49 7.30 2.69 12.53
C GLY A 49 5.87 2.50 12.02
N LEU A 50 5.30 1.31 12.21
CA LEU A 50 3.89 1.05 11.90
C LEU A 50 2.94 1.85 12.81
N ALA A 51 3.30 2.04 14.09
CA ALA A 51 2.53 2.87 15.01
C ALA A 51 2.56 4.36 14.60
N GLU A 52 3.67 4.87 14.07
CA GLU A 52 3.76 6.25 13.55
C GLU A 52 2.75 6.52 12.42
N GLU A 53 2.45 5.52 11.58
CA GLU A 53 1.46 5.64 10.50
C GLU A 53 0.03 5.83 11.03
N VAL A 54 -0.25 5.38 12.26
CA VAL A 54 -1.56 5.48 12.91
C VAL A 54 -1.73 6.80 13.66
N LYS A 55 -0.64 7.39 14.18
CA LYS A 55 -0.68 8.64 14.99
C LYS A 55 -1.49 9.78 14.38
N PRO A 56 -1.46 10.07 13.07
CA PRO A 56 -2.26 11.16 12.50
C PRO A 56 -3.76 11.03 12.79
N ALA A 57 -4.28 9.81 12.98
CA ALA A 57 -5.68 9.56 13.30
C ALA A 57 -6.12 10.18 14.63
N GLU A 58 -5.21 10.33 15.59
CA GLU A 58 -5.50 10.90 16.91
C GLU A 58 -5.96 12.36 16.79
N ALA A 59 -5.43 13.10 15.81
CA ALA A 59 -5.77 14.50 15.53
C ALA A 59 -7.05 14.68 14.67
N ILE A 60 -7.60 13.60 14.10
CA ILE A 60 -8.79 13.64 13.27
C ILE A 60 -10.05 13.70 14.16
N PRO A 61 -11.04 14.56 13.86
CA PRO A 61 -12.32 14.58 14.57
C PRO A 61 -13.03 13.21 14.56
N HIS A 62 -13.68 12.83 15.66
CA HIS A 62 -14.28 11.49 15.82
C HIS A 62 -15.19 11.06 14.64
N PRO A 63 -16.08 11.92 14.10
CA PRO A 63 -16.95 11.53 12.98
C PRO A 63 -16.19 11.18 11.69
N GLU A 64 -14.97 11.67 11.54
CA GLU A 64 -14.15 11.54 10.33
C GLU A 64 -13.10 10.42 10.44
N ARG A 65 -12.84 9.87 11.63
CA ARG A 65 -11.77 8.88 11.85
C ARG A 65 -11.98 7.58 11.09
N LEU A 66 -13.21 7.06 11.06
CA LEU A 66 -13.50 5.84 10.31
C LEU A 66 -13.29 6.05 8.81
N GLU A 67 -13.64 7.22 8.34
CA GLU A 67 -13.44 7.62 6.96
C GLU A 67 -11.95 7.76 6.62
N TRP A 68 -11.17 8.40 7.50
CA TRP A 68 -9.70 8.43 7.42
C TRP A 68 -9.09 7.03 7.37
N ALA A 69 -9.55 6.08 8.20
CA ALA A 69 -9.00 4.73 8.24
C ALA A 69 -9.24 3.96 6.94
N ARG A 70 -10.40 4.16 6.30
CA ARG A 70 -10.70 3.59 4.98
C ARG A 70 -9.81 4.18 3.91
N ASP A 71 -9.62 5.50 3.92
CA ASP A 71 -8.72 6.20 2.99
C ASP A 71 -7.26 5.76 3.19
N PHE A 72 -6.84 5.57 4.44
CA PHE A 72 -5.53 5.03 4.80
C PHE A 72 -5.32 3.64 4.20
N ALA A 73 -6.26 2.72 4.39
CA ALA A 73 -6.19 1.37 3.81
C ALA A 73 -6.03 1.42 2.28
N VAL A 74 -6.85 2.23 1.61
CA VAL A 74 -6.78 2.45 0.15
C VAL A 74 -5.42 3.00 -0.28
N ARG A 75 -4.90 4.02 0.42
CA ARG A 75 -3.57 4.59 0.14
C ARG A 75 -2.47 3.56 0.23
N GLN A 76 -2.46 2.75 1.29
CA GLN A 76 -1.40 1.77 1.49
C GLN A 76 -1.48 0.61 0.48
N GLU A 77 -2.68 0.21 0.08
CA GLU A 77 -2.90 -0.78 -0.98
C GLU A 77 -2.36 -0.29 -2.33
N VAL A 78 -2.69 0.94 -2.74
CA VAL A 78 -2.14 1.54 -3.97
C VAL A 78 -0.62 1.69 -3.90
N ARG A 79 -0.09 2.15 -2.76
CA ARG A 79 1.37 2.26 -2.55
C ARG A 79 2.06 0.91 -2.65
N ARG A 80 1.47 -0.18 -2.14
CA ARG A 80 2.01 -1.54 -2.31
C ARG A 80 2.07 -1.93 -3.78
N LEU A 81 0.99 -1.71 -4.54
CA LEU A 81 0.96 -2.02 -5.97
C LEU A 81 2.06 -1.25 -6.72
N ASN A 82 2.20 0.04 -6.46
CA ASN A 82 3.23 0.88 -7.08
C ASN A 82 4.66 0.44 -6.70
N ARG A 83 4.92 0.14 -5.41
CA ARG A 83 6.21 -0.43 -4.97
C ARG A 83 6.51 -1.77 -5.63
N SER A 84 5.51 -2.62 -5.78
CA SER A 84 5.65 -3.94 -6.43
C SER A 84 6.03 -3.79 -7.90
N ALA A 85 5.39 -2.86 -8.61
CA ALA A 85 5.71 -2.55 -10.00
C ALA A 85 7.14 -2.00 -10.14
N TRP A 86 7.56 -1.15 -9.21
CA TRP A 86 8.96 -0.68 -9.16
C TRP A 86 9.95 -1.81 -8.88
N ASN A 87 9.67 -2.71 -7.94
CA ASN A 87 10.59 -3.82 -7.68
C ASN A 87 10.73 -4.72 -8.91
N LEU A 88 9.62 -4.96 -9.65
CA LEU A 88 9.66 -5.70 -10.90
C LEU A 88 10.43 -4.97 -12.00
N ILE A 89 10.29 -3.64 -12.14
CA ILE A 89 11.07 -2.90 -13.14
C ILE A 89 12.57 -2.98 -12.84
N GLN A 90 12.98 -2.96 -11.57
CA GLN A 90 14.38 -3.13 -11.20
C GLN A 90 14.88 -4.55 -11.53
N GLN A 91 14.11 -5.59 -11.21
CA GLN A 91 14.45 -6.98 -11.54
C GLN A 91 14.56 -7.19 -13.06
N PHE A 92 13.64 -6.62 -13.83
CA PHE A 92 13.67 -6.64 -15.29
C PHE A 92 14.96 -6.02 -15.84
N LYS A 93 15.37 -4.86 -15.30
CA LYS A 93 16.58 -4.14 -15.73
C LYS A 93 17.87 -4.87 -15.37
N THR A 94 17.97 -5.36 -14.15
CA THR A 94 19.20 -6.01 -13.66
C THR A 94 19.33 -7.46 -14.10
N ARG A 95 18.31 -8.00 -14.79
CA ARG A 95 18.19 -9.43 -15.12
C ARG A 95 18.31 -10.31 -13.88
N GLY A 96 17.85 -9.80 -12.73
CA GLY A 96 17.94 -10.49 -11.44
C GLY A 96 17.08 -11.75 -11.34
N LEU A 97 16.17 -11.95 -12.30
CA LEU A 97 15.34 -13.14 -12.47
C LEU A 97 15.30 -13.54 -13.95
N PRO A 98 14.98 -14.82 -14.26
CA PRO A 98 14.65 -15.24 -15.62
C PRO A 98 13.53 -14.38 -16.22
N SER A 99 13.63 -14.05 -17.50
CA SER A 99 12.65 -13.16 -18.18
C SER A 99 11.21 -13.67 -18.08
N GLU A 100 11.00 -15.00 -18.05
CA GLU A 100 9.69 -15.62 -17.94
C GLU A 100 9.06 -15.39 -16.55
N GLU A 101 9.85 -15.52 -15.48
CA GLU A 101 9.39 -15.30 -14.11
C GLU A 101 9.00 -13.83 -13.87
N VAL A 102 9.80 -12.88 -14.39
CA VAL A 102 9.48 -11.45 -14.31
C VAL A 102 8.20 -11.12 -15.07
N GLN A 103 7.99 -11.71 -16.25
CA GLN A 103 6.76 -11.53 -17.03
C GLN A 103 5.54 -12.13 -16.34
N GLN A 104 5.67 -13.31 -15.72
CA GLN A 104 4.57 -13.91 -14.96
C GLN A 104 4.15 -13.02 -13.78
N LYS A 105 5.13 -12.51 -13.02
CA LYS A 105 4.86 -11.58 -11.91
C LYS A 105 4.25 -10.26 -12.40
N ALA A 106 4.72 -9.72 -13.52
CA ALA A 106 4.15 -8.52 -14.12
C ALA A 106 2.71 -8.72 -14.60
N ARG A 107 2.36 -9.91 -15.12
CA ARG A 107 0.98 -10.25 -15.51
C ARG A 107 0.06 -10.31 -14.30
N ALA A 108 0.47 -11.02 -13.25
CA ALA A 108 -0.31 -11.11 -12.00
C ALA A 108 -0.53 -9.72 -11.38
N LEU A 109 0.52 -8.89 -11.32
CA LEU A 109 0.40 -7.54 -10.80
C LEU A 109 -0.49 -6.65 -11.69
N LEU A 110 -0.43 -6.80 -13.02
CA LEU A 110 -1.32 -6.07 -13.93
C LEU A 110 -2.78 -6.43 -13.69
N GLU A 111 -3.10 -7.71 -13.50
CA GLU A 111 -4.44 -8.18 -13.16
C GLU A 111 -4.92 -7.59 -11.83
N GLU A 112 -4.07 -7.57 -10.79
CA GLU A 112 -4.37 -6.91 -9.52
C GLU A 112 -4.70 -5.43 -9.72
N VAL A 113 -3.83 -4.67 -10.42
CA VAL A 113 -4.02 -3.24 -10.68
C VAL A 113 -5.32 -2.97 -11.44
N GLN A 114 -5.63 -3.77 -12.46
CA GLN A 114 -6.84 -3.61 -13.26
C GLN A 114 -8.13 -4.01 -12.53
N SER A 115 -8.03 -4.92 -11.55
CA SER A 115 -9.15 -5.33 -10.69
C SER A 115 -9.45 -4.32 -9.58
N PHE A 116 -8.57 -3.34 -9.35
CA PHE A 116 -8.72 -2.38 -8.27
C PHE A 116 -9.97 -1.50 -8.47
N ASP A 117 -10.84 -1.44 -7.46
CA ASP A 117 -12.05 -0.63 -7.51
C ASP A 117 -11.74 0.88 -7.42
N LEU A 118 -11.72 1.55 -8.58
CA LEU A 118 -11.57 3.00 -8.69
C LEU A 118 -12.68 3.80 -7.98
N GLY A 119 -13.82 3.16 -7.67
CA GLY A 119 -14.87 3.72 -6.83
C GLY A 119 -14.37 4.09 -5.44
N ARG A 120 -13.35 3.40 -4.94
CA ARG A 120 -12.65 3.70 -3.67
C ARG A 120 -11.80 4.98 -3.74
N LEU A 121 -11.56 5.55 -4.93
CA LEU A 121 -10.72 6.73 -5.18
C LEU A 121 -11.52 8.00 -5.54
N LYS A 122 -12.82 8.06 -5.21
CA LYS A 122 -13.69 9.18 -5.63
C LYS A 122 -13.44 10.49 -4.88
N LYS A 123 -12.73 10.47 -3.75
CA LYS A 123 -12.40 11.70 -3.01
C LYS A 123 -11.30 12.49 -3.69
N ALA A 124 -11.38 13.81 -3.59
CA ALA A 124 -10.33 14.71 -4.07
C ALA A 124 -8.95 14.33 -3.50
N SER A 125 -8.89 13.98 -2.21
CA SER A 125 -7.67 13.57 -1.51
C SER A 125 -7.07 12.23 -1.97
N LEU A 126 -7.78 11.46 -2.80
CA LEU A 126 -7.34 10.18 -3.36
C LEU A 126 -7.16 10.25 -4.89
N SER A 127 -7.45 11.40 -5.51
CA SER A 127 -7.34 11.55 -6.97
C SER A 127 -5.93 11.30 -7.48
N GLU A 128 -4.91 11.71 -6.72
CA GLU A 128 -3.50 11.51 -7.02
C GLU A 128 -3.13 10.03 -7.13
N LEU A 129 -3.79 9.14 -6.36
CA LEU A 129 -3.53 7.71 -6.38
C LEU A 129 -3.92 7.02 -7.69
N ARG A 130 -4.76 7.67 -8.51
CA ARG A 130 -5.08 7.17 -9.86
C ARG A 130 -3.84 7.23 -10.75
N TYR A 131 -2.99 8.24 -10.59
CA TYR A 131 -1.73 8.31 -11.30
C TYR A 131 -0.79 7.19 -10.83
N ASP A 132 -0.73 6.90 -9.53
CA ASP A 132 0.09 5.81 -9.01
C ASP A 132 -0.32 4.43 -9.55
N LEU A 133 -1.62 4.19 -9.70
CA LEU A 133 -2.14 2.97 -10.34
C LEU A 133 -1.83 2.93 -11.84
N GLY A 134 -2.00 4.06 -12.53
CA GLY A 134 -1.66 4.19 -13.95
C GLY A 134 -0.17 3.94 -14.21
N ASP A 135 0.71 4.46 -13.35
CA ASP A 135 2.14 4.19 -13.38
C ASP A 135 2.41 2.69 -13.22
N ALA A 136 1.83 2.06 -12.19
CA ALA A 136 2.01 0.63 -11.95
C ALA A 136 1.57 -0.23 -13.16
N GLU A 137 0.45 0.12 -13.79
CA GLU A 137 -0.04 -0.52 -15.02
C GLU A 137 0.93 -0.32 -16.20
N ILE A 138 1.40 0.91 -16.43
CA ILE A 138 2.36 1.23 -17.49
C ILE A 138 3.65 0.42 -17.30
N GLU A 139 4.17 0.34 -16.08
CA GLU A 139 5.37 -0.43 -15.77
C GLU A 139 5.20 -1.92 -16.06
N CYS A 140 4.06 -2.52 -15.67
CA CYS A 140 3.78 -3.92 -15.97
C CYS A 140 3.70 -4.17 -17.48
N ARG A 141 3.00 -3.31 -18.22
CA ARG A 141 2.89 -3.42 -19.69
C ARG A 141 4.25 -3.27 -20.39
N PHE A 142 5.11 -2.38 -19.89
CA PHE A 142 6.47 -2.22 -20.41
C PHE A 142 7.31 -3.49 -20.24
N ILE A 143 7.25 -4.14 -19.06
CA ILE A 143 7.93 -5.42 -18.83
C ILE A 143 7.40 -6.50 -19.78
N LEU A 144 6.07 -6.60 -19.91
CA LEU A 144 5.42 -7.60 -20.74
C LEU A 144 5.71 -7.45 -22.25
N SER A 145 6.03 -6.25 -22.72
CA SER A 145 6.47 -6.03 -24.10
C SER A 145 7.96 -6.31 -24.33
N GLY A 146 8.67 -6.80 -23.31
CA GLY A 146 10.13 -6.92 -23.35
C GLY A 146 10.82 -5.56 -23.41
N GLY A 147 10.20 -4.54 -22.83
CA GLY A 147 10.71 -3.18 -22.78
C GLY A 147 10.45 -2.37 -24.04
N LYS A 148 9.61 -2.81 -24.99
CA LYS A 148 9.36 -2.09 -26.27
C LYS A 148 8.24 -1.05 -26.20
N GLY A 149 7.44 -1.03 -25.13
CA GLY A 149 6.36 -0.07 -24.92
C GLY A 149 5.29 -0.58 -23.92
N PRO A 150 4.38 0.26 -23.40
CA PRO A 150 4.34 1.74 -23.46
C PRO A 150 5.58 2.37 -22.83
N VAL A 151 5.81 3.67 -23.07
CA VAL A 151 6.95 4.39 -22.47
C VAL A 151 6.77 4.40 -20.97
N SER A 152 7.58 3.61 -20.29
CA SER A 152 7.68 3.60 -18.85
C SER A 152 8.44 4.84 -18.38
N LEU A 153 7.89 5.59 -17.43
CA LEU A 153 8.56 6.74 -16.82
C LEU A 153 9.85 6.32 -16.12
N ARG A 154 9.86 5.09 -15.61
CA ARG A 154 10.94 4.52 -14.80
C ARG A 154 11.92 3.68 -15.62
N GLY A 155 11.51 3.18 -16.77
CA GLY A 155 12.21 2.22 -17.64
C GLY A 155 12.59 2.77 -19.01
N GLY A 156 11.98 3.86 -19.48
CA GLY A 156 12.16 4.44 -20.81
C GLY A 156 13.56 4.97 -21.14
N LYS A 157 14.46 5.11 -20.15
CA LYS A 157 15.86 5.50 -20.38
C LYS A 157 16.75 4.38 -20.96
N LEU A 158 16.22 3.18 -21.21
CA LEU A 158 17.04 1.95 -21.34
C LEU A 158 16.90 1.18 -22.65
N ILE A 159 16.08 1.62 -23.61
CA ILE A 159 16.16 1.11 -24.98
C ILE A 159 17.10 2.04 -25.76
N LYS A 160 18.37 1.67 -25.85
CA LYS A 160 19.27 2.09 -26.92
C LYS A 160 19.91 0.85 -27.52
#